data_AF-A0AAV8G7E4-F1
#
_entry.id   AF-A0AAV8G7E4-F1
#
_cell.length_a   1.000
_cell.length_b   1.000
_cell.length_c   1.000
_cell.angle_alpha   90.00
_cell.angle_beta   90.00
_cell.angle_gamma   90.00
#
_symmetry.space_group_name_H-M   'P 1'
#
loop_
_entity.id
_entity.type
_entity.pdbx_description
1 polymer ?
#
loop_
_entity_poly.entity_id
_entity_poly.type
_entity_poly.pdbx_seq_one_letter_code
_entity_poly.pdbx_strand_id
1 'polypeptide(L)'
;MGSCYSAYSDEMADVLPTAKVITIDGSLREYSVPTKVTEVLDEKHAATFLCLLDELYLDRGIPALESHDWVELNQIYFILPRSCLISR
;
A
#
# COMPACT_ATOMS: atom_id res chain seq x y z
N MET A 1 7.36 19.69 28.54
CA MET A 1 8.00 18.47 28.02
C MET A 1 6.90 17.59 27.45
N GLY A 2 6.72 17.58 26.13
CA GLY A 2 5.76 16.72 25.46
C GLY A 2 6.44 15.41 25.13
N SER A 3 6.04 14.31 25.78
CA SER A 3 6.48 12.98 25.39
C SER A 3 5.78 12.61 24.08
N CYS A 4 6.50 12.71 22.98
CA CYS A 4 6.04 12.17 21.71
C CYS A 4 6.05 10.65 21.82
N TYR A 5 4.87 10.05 21.97
CA TYR A 5 4.70 8.61 21.87
C TYR A 5 4.48 8.26 20.40
N SER A 6 5.57 7.94 19.69
CA SER A 6 5.45 7.18 18.44
C SER A 6 5.14 5.74 18.84
N ALA A 7 3.90 5.29 18.64
CA ALA A 7 3.56 3.88 18.69
C ALA A 7 4.18 3.23 17.45
N TYR A 8 5.46 2.88 17.55
CA TYR A 8 6.03 1.91 16.63
C TYR A 8 5.45 0.56 17.07
N SER A 9 4.64 -0.04 16.22
CA SER A 9 4.20 -1.41 16.41
C SER A 9 5.38 -2.34 16.12
N ASP A 10 6.33 -2.45 17.05
CA ASP A 10 7.07 -3.70 17.22
C ASP A 10 6.14 -4.63 17.98
N GLU A 11 5.13 -5.13 17.28
CA GLU A 11 4.24 -6.12 17.84
C GLU A 11 5.01 -7.44 17.81
N MET A 12 5.90 -7.60 18.79
CA MET A 12 6.56 -8.85 19.17
C MET A 12 5.56 -9.80 19.85
N ALA A 13 4.33 -9.83 19.31
CA ALA A 13 3.16 -10.52 19.80
C ALA A 13 2.48 -11.24 18.63
N ASP A 14 3.11 -12.30 18.12
CA ASP A 14 2.45 -13.29 17.23
C ASP A 14 1.58 -12.68 16.11
N VAL A 15 2.02 -11.57 15.52
CA VAL A 15 1.28 -10.95 14.42
C VAL A 15 1.73 -11.65 13.16
N LEU A 16 0.89 -12.55 12.66
CA LEU A 16 1.10 -13.16 11.35
C LEU A 16 1.38 -12.03 10.34
N PRO A 17 2.41 -12.17 9.50
CA PRO A 17 2.80 -11.09 8.61
C PRO A 17 1.62 -10.75 7.69
N THR A 18 1.21 -9.49 7.67
CA THR A 18 0.14 -8.99 6.80
C THR A 18 0.68 -7.96 5.81
N ALA A 19 0.12 -7.94 4.61
CA ALA A 19 0.27 -6.81 3.71
C ALA A 19 -0.76 -5.74 4.09
N LYS A 20 -0.33 -4.49 4.17
CA LYS A 20 -1.16 -3.35 4.57
C LYS A 20 -1.46 -2.49 3.35
N VAL A 21 -2.71 -2.42 2.92
CA VAL A 21 -3.15 -1.62 1.77
C VAL A 21 -4.01 -0.46 2.26
N ILE A 22 -3.55 0.76 2.02
CA ILE A 22 -4.28 1.98 2.34
C ILE A 22 -5.05 2.43 1.10
N THR A 23 -6.37 2.55 1.22
CA THR A 23 -7.25 2.94 0.12
C THR A 23 -7.31 4.47 -0.05
N ILE A 24 -7.89 4.93 -1.16
CA ILE A 24 -8.01 6.37 -1.47
C ILE A 24 -8.85 7.16 -0.45
N ASP A 25 -9.79 6.50 0.22
CA ASP A 25 -10.61 7.04 1.31
C ASP A 25 -9.89 7.02 2.67
N GLY A 26 -8.64 6.53 2.71
CA GLY A 26 -7.83 6.44 3.93
C GLY A 26 -8.12 5.20 4.79
N SER A 27 -8.96 4.28 4.30
CA SER A 27 -9.22 3.01 5.00
C SER A 27 -8.03 2.05 4.86
N LEU A 28 -7.73 1.30 5.91
CA LEU A 28 -6.68 0.28 5.92
C LEU A 28 -7.30 -1.12 5.68
N ARG A 29 -6.78 -1.85 4.70
CA ARG A 29 -7.09 -3.26 4.44
C ARG A 29 -5.85 -4.10 4.71
N GLU A 30 -6.00 -5.17 5.48
CA GLU A 30 -4.89 -6.09 5.78
C GLU A 30 -5.11 -7.45 5.11
N TYR A 31 -4.07 -7.96 4.46
CA TYR A 31 -4.08 -9.25 3.77
C TYR A 31 -3.09 -10.19 4.46
N SER A 32 -3.55 -11.32 4.99
CA SER A 32 -2.71 -12.31 5.67
C SER A 32 -2.07 -13.32 4.71
N VAL A 33 -2.37 -13.23 3.41
CA VAL A 33 -1.78 -14.06 2.35
C VAL A 33 -1.36 -13.17 1.19
N PRO A 34 -0.32 -13.55 0.42
CA PRO A 34 0.01 -12.85 -0.81
C PRO A 34 -1.17 -12.87 -1.78
N THR A 35 -1.57 -11.69 -2.22
CA THR A 35 -2.74 -11.48 -3.09
C THR A 35 -2.28 -10.77 -4.35
N LYS A 36 -2.94 -10.99 -5.49
CA LYS A 36 -2.57 -10.28 -6.72
C LYS A 36 -3.05 -8.83 -6.70
N VAL A 37 -2.31 -7.95 -7.37
CA VAL A 37 -2.71 -6.55 -7.52
C VAL A 37 -4.10 -6.41 -8.15
N THR A 38 -4.46 -7.26 -9.12
CA THR A 38 -5.84 -7.31 -9.67
C THR A 38 -6.92 -7.64 -8.66
N GLU A 39 -6.61 -8.47 -7.67
CA GLU A 39 -7.57 -8.90 -6.65
C GLU A 39 -7.75 -7.80 -5.58
N VAL A 40 -6.73 -6.95 -5.40
CA VAL A 40 -6.80 -5.79 -4.51
C VAL A 40 -7.49 -4.60 -5.18
N LEU A 41 -7.19 -4.37 -6.46
CA LEU A 41 -7.80 -3.33 -7.28
C LEU A 41 -9.15 -3.84 -7.85
N ASP A 42 -10.20 -3.79 -7.04
CA ASP A 42 -11.58 -4.08 -7.48
C ASP A 42 -11.94 -3.27 -8.74
N GLU A 43 -12.78 -3.83 -9.62
CA GLU A 43 -13.24 -3.19 -10.87
C GLU A 43 -13.85 -1.78 -10.68
N LYS A 44 -14.34 -1.50 -9.48
CA LYS A 44 -14.90 -0.18 -9.09
C LYS A 44 -13.85 0.94 -9.12
N HIS A 45 -12.57 0.61 -9.11
CA HIS A 45 -11.47 1.56 -9.04
C HIS A 45 -10.62 1.58 -10.32
N ALA A 46 -11.25 1.49 -11.50
CA ALA A 46 -10.59 1.46 -12.81
C ALA A 46 -9.63 2.64 -13.08
N ALA A 47 -9.80 3.77 -12.39
CA ALA A 47 -8.94 4.95 -12.49
C ALA A 47 -7.87 5.01 -11.39
N THR A 48 -7.55 3.89 -10.73
CA THR A 48 -6.54 3.82 -9.65
C THR A 48 -5.44 2.81 -9.98
N PHE A 49 -4.38 2.84 -9.18
CA PHE A 49 -3.26 1.90 -9.22
C PHE A 49 -2.75 1.64 -7.81
N LEU A 50 -2.02 0.54 -7.62
CA LEU A 50 -1.37 0.19 -6.36
C LEU A 50 0.11 0.58 -6.42
N CYS A 51 0.68 1.12 -5.35
CA CYS A 51 2.11 1.40 -5.24
C CYS A 51 2.64 1.00 -3.86
N LEU A 52 3.92 0.62 -3.81
CA LEU A 52 4.67 0.35 -2.59
C LEU A 52 5.06 1.66 -1.89
N LEU A 53 4.94 1.71 -0.56
CA LEU A 53 5.37 2.86 0.24
C LEU A 53 6.85 3.19 0.02
N ASP A 54 7.71 2.18 -0.05
CA ASP A 54 9.15 2.34 -0.23
C ASP A 54 9.53 2.95 -1.57
N GLU A 55 8.61 2.97 -2.54
CA GLU A 55 8.79 3.55 -3.86
C GLU A 55 8.17 4.96 -3.99
N LEU A 56 7.50 5.43 -2.94
CA LEU A 56 6.97 6.79 -2.85
C LEU A 56 8.08 7.79 -2.49
N TYR A 57 8.88 8.15 -3.50
CA TYR A 57 9.87 9.20 -3.37
C TYR A 57 9.32 10.56 -3.79
N LEU A 58 9.50 11.57 -2.94
CA LEU A 58 9.29 12.97 -3.30
C LEU A 58 10.12 13.29 -4.56
N ASP A 59 9.51 13.97 -5.52
CA ASP A 59 10.09 14.38 -6.81
C ASP A 59 10.40 13.26 -7.83
N ARG A 60 10.00 12.01 -7.57
CA ARG A 60 10.04 10.94 -8.58
C ARG A 60 8.62 10.46 -8.92
N GLY A 61 8.45 9.99 -10.15
CA GLY A 61 7.19 9.38 -10.57
C GLY A 61 6.87 8.18 -9.71
N ILE A 62 5.64 8.09 -9.23
CA ILE A 62 5.16 6.96 -8.44
C ILE A 62 5.07 5.74 -9.38
N PRO A 63 5.87 4.69 -9.15
CA PRO A 63 5.73 3.46 -9.92
C PRO A 63 4.41 2.77 -9.54
N ALA A 64 3.63 2.40 -10.56
CA ALA A 64 2.49 1.52 -10.37
C ALA A 64 2.99 0.07 -10.38
N LEU A 65 2.48 -0.73 -9.44
CA LEU A 65 2.61 -2.18 -9.55
C LEU A 65 1.78 -2.69 -10.72
N GLU A 66 2.32 -3.67 -11.44
CA GLU A 66 1.65 -4.33 -12.53
C GLU A 66 0.51 -5.20 -12.00
N SER A 67 -0.51 -5.41 -12.82
CA SER A 67 -1.68 -6.22 -12.45
C SER A 67 -1.32 -7.65 -12.02
N HIS A 68 -0.22 -8.18 -12.56
CA HIS A 68 0.26 -9.53 -12.28
C HIS A 68 1.23 -9.60 -11.10
N ASP A 69 1.60 -8.46 -10.53
CA ASP A 69 2.48 -8.43 -9.37
C ASP A 69 1.74 -8.90 -8.12
N TRP A 70 2.54 -9.36 -7.15
CA TRP A 70 2.06 -9.87 -5.89
C TRP A 70 2.19 -8.80 -4.81
N VAL A 71 1.14 -8.69 -4.00
CA VAL A 71 1.12 -7.89 -2.79
C VAL A 71 1.76 -8.74 -1.69
N GLU A 72 3.04 -8.52 -1.46
CA GLU A 72 3.84 -9.23 -0.46
C GLU A 72 3.48 -8.81 0.96
N LEU A 73 3.61 -9.76 1.89
CA LEU A 73 3.37 -9.54 3.32
C LEU A 73 4.45 -8.65 3.93
N ASN A 74 4.14 -8.02 5.06
CA ASN A 74 5.03 -7.13 5.79
C ASN A 74 5.42 -5.86 5.00
N GLN A 75 4.65 -5.53 3.97
CA GLN A 75 4.81 -4.35 3.14
C GLN A 75 3.58 -3.46 3.25
N ILE A 76 3.79 -2.16 3.01
CA ILE A 76 2.73 -1.15 3.01
C ILE A 76 2.52 -0.66 1.56
N TYR A 77 1.27 -0.69 1.12
CA TYR A 77 0.84 -0.29 -0.21
C TYR A 77 -0.22 0.80 -0.12
N PHE A 78 -0.30 1.61 -1.17
CA PHE A 78 -1.30 2.65 -1.32
C PHE A 78 -2.06 2.46 -2.63
N ILE A 79 -3.37 2.62 -2.57
CA ILE A 79 -4.21 2.78 -3.77
C ILE A 79 -4.30 4.27 -4.06
N LEU A 80 -3.75 4.67 -5.19
CA LEU A 80 -3.73 6.05 -5.64
C LEU A 80 -4.48 6.23 -6.95
N PRO A 81 -5.11 7.39 -7.20
CA PRO A 81 -5.72 7.68 -8.49
C PRO A 81 -4.64 7.86 -9.56
N ARG A 82 -4.91 7.38 -10.78
CA ARG A 82 -3.99 7.46 -11.93
C ARG A 82 -3.54 8.88 -12.29
N SER A 83 -4.26 9.91 -11.85
CA SER A 83 -3.80 11.30 -11.95
C SER A 83 -2.47 11.58 -11.23
N CYS A 84 -2.11 10.74 -10.25
CA CYS A 84 -0.83 10.82 -9.54
C CYS A 84 0.31 10.11 -10.29
N LEU A 85 0.00 9.32 -11.33
CA LEU A 85 1.03 8.79 -12.21
C LEU A 85 1.62 9.94 -13.01
N ILE A 86 2.93 10.11 -12.89
CA ILE A 86 3.65 11.03 -13.76
C ILE A 86 3.79 10.32 -15.12
N SER A 87 3.07 10.82 -16.13
CA SER A 87 3.32 10.42 -17.52
C SER A 87 4.75 10.78 -17.86
N ARG A 88 5.57 9.76 -18.15
CA ARG A 88 6.90 9.97 -18.75
C ARG A 88 6.79 10.43 -20.19
#